data_AF-A0A6N3EZ38-F1
#
_entry.id   AF-A0A6N3EZ38-F1
#
_cell.length_a   1.000
_cell.length_b   1.000
_cell.length_c   1.000
_cell.angle_alpha   90.00
_cell.angle_beta   90.00
_cell.angle_gamma   90.00
#
_symmetry.space_group_name_H-M   'P 1'
#
loop_
_entity.id
_entity.type
_entity.pdbx_description
1 polymer ?
#
loop_
_entity_poly.entity_id
_entity_poly.type
_entity_poly.pdbx_seq_one_letter_code
_entity_poly.pdbx_strand_id
1 'polypeptide(L)'
;MKRFLFSWVLLCIMLHLWAQAPDDYYDSATGTHGSGLKTALFKIITSHTARSYDNLWSDFTKTDIREDGKVWDMYSSTTYFTFINDQCGNYSREGDCYNREHSFPKSWFNDAKPMYTDLFHLYPTDGKVNGMRSNYPFGETNGEKYKSNGGFSKLGKSTVSGYSGIVFEPADEYKGDFARSYFYMVTCYENRITTWNSDMLDGKSYPGFAQWALDMLLRWAAEDPVSEKETARNNKVYGIQGNRNPYIDFPGLEQYVWGEKTHVDFDPDNYEGGEVTPPATDVESPTFTPTPGSVDKGTIVTINTATAGAYIVYSLNGGNLRTEEPPVYVEITEPTTIEAYAMKDDKTSGTVNASYTLVNTTPDEGIQIFRKVTSAEELQTGNRYLIVCEDKSTAMGAIQKDFRSSCGITFEANKIHTEVDREGLPYQMILGGTEGAYTLYDAASQVYLSLTSNDNKLHGAESTESDNAQWTITVSGGQASVQNNAYKNRTIQYNASSPRFACYKSGQQPVSLYVNTTSGSGIPNITATGDSLVDVYTLNGQLVRQNVQASQALKELKKGMYVIKGNKVLVK
;
A
#
# COMPACT_ATOMS: atom_id res chain seq x y z
N MET A 1 -58.48 11.39 11.97
CA MET A 1 -57.56 11.94 12.98
C MET A 1 -56.15 11.90 12.40
N LYS A 2 -55.48 13.07 12.33
CA LYS A 2 -54.10 13.35 11.82
C LYS A 2 -53.89 13.04 10.32
N ARG A 3 -54.02 13.95 9.33
CA ARG A 3 -53.71 15.39 9.15
C ARG A 3 -52.19 15.71 9.02
N PHE A 4 -51.83 16.25 7.84
CA PHE A 4 -50.60 16.97 7.42
C PHE A 4 -49.33 16.10 7.26
N LEU A 5 -48.46 16.24 6.24
CA LEU A 5 -47.77 17.43 5.70
C LEU A 5 -47.30 17.16 4.25
N PHE A 6 -47.62 18.01 3.27
CA PHE A 6 -46.79 19.09 2.70
C PHE A 6 -45.80 18.66 1.59
N SER A 7 -46.18 19.07 0.37
CA SER A 7 -45.39 19.21 -0.85
C SER A 7 -44.24 20.20 -0.66
N TRP A 8 -42.98 19.75 -0.54
CA TRP A 8 -41.78 20.57 -0.79
C TRP A 8 -40.64 19.66 -1.28
N VAL A 9 -40.55 19.44 -2.59
CA VAL A 9 -39.25 19.20 -3.23
C VAL A 9 -38.87 20.54 -3.84
N LEU A 10 -38.36 21.43 -2.97
CA LEU A 10 -37.73 22.65 -3.40
C LEU A 10 -36.37 22.25 -3.96
N LEU A 11 -36.25 22.48 -5.26
CA LEU A 11 -35.03 22.45 -6.04
C LEU A 11 -33.99 23.37 -5.39
N CYS A 12 -33.07 22.82 -4.59
CA CYS A 12 -31.88 23.53 -4.14
C CYS A 12 -30.85 23.55 -5.28
N ILE A 13 -31.10 24.34 -6.33
CA ILE A 13 -29.98 24.84 -7.15
C ILE A 13 -29.30 25.92 -6.32
N MET A 14 -28.31 25.51 -5.52
CA MET A 14 -27.34 26.47 -5.00
C MET A 14 -26.46 26.91 -6.17
N LEU A 15 -26.92 27.93 -6.91
CA LEU A 15 -26.07 28.71 -7.80
C LEU A 15 -25.06 29.45 -6.92
N HIS A 16 -23.93 28.80 -6.65
CA HIS A 16 -22.75 29.52 -6.23
C HIS A 16 -22.30 30.32 -7.46
N LEU A 17 -22.33 31.64 -7.35
CA LEU A 17 -21.70 32.52 -8.32
C LEU A 17 -20.18 32.39 -8.14
N TRP A 18 -19.60 31.33 -8.72
CA TRP A 18 -18.16 31.23 -8.88
C TRP A 18 -17.77 32.29 -9.91
N ALA A 19 -16.78 33.14 -9.59
CA ALA A 19 -16.21 34.02 -10.58
C ALA A 19 -15.43 33.17 -11.60
N GLN A 20 -16.12 32.72 -12.65
CA GLN A 20 -15.52 32.02 -13.79
C GLN A 20 -14.54 32.95 -14.52
N ALA A 21 -13.75 32.41 -15.45
CA ALA A 21 -13.02 33.25 -16.38
C ALA A 21 -13.96 34.30 -17.02
N PRO A 22 -13.49 35.52 -17.35
CA PRO A 22 -14.34 36.46 -18.09
C PRO A 22 -14.93 35.81 -19.32
N ASP A 23 -16.14 36.24 -19.70
CA ASP A 23 -16.71 35.88 -21.00
C ASP A 23 -15.66 36.13 -22.10
N ASP A 24 -15.61 35.21 -23.05
CA ASP A 24 -14.72 35.23 -24.21
C ASP A 24 -13.21 35.10 -23.90
N TYR A 25 -12.81 34.86 -22.64
CA TYR A 25 -11.39 34.81 -22.24
C TYR A 25 -10.59 33.73 -23.00
N TYR A 26 -11.24 32.64 -23.39
CA TYR A 26 -10.62 31.49 -24.06
C TYR A 26 -10.93 31.36 -25.56
N ASP A 27 -11.70 32.29 -26.15
CA ASP A 27 -12.17 32.20 -27.54
C ASP A 27 -11.07 32.00 -28.58
N SER A 28 -9.91 32.62 -28.35
CA SER A 28 -8.79 32.50 -29.29
C SER A 28 -8.13 31.11 -29.31
N ALA A 29 -8.52 30.22 -28.40
CA ALA A 29 -8.13 28.81 -28.38
C ALA A 29 -9.18 27.87 -28.99
N THR A 30 -10.39 28.36 -29.29
CA THR A 30 -11.45 27.55 -29.88
C THR A 30 -11.03 26.94 -31.22
N GLY A 31 -11.31 25.66 -31.42
CA GLY A 31 -10.96 24.92 -32.63
C GLY A 31 -9.48 24.50 -32.73
N THR A 32 -8.71 24.66 -31.65
CA THR A 32 -7.30 24.24 -31.62
C THR A 32 -7.11 22.98 -30.77
N HIS A 33 -6.07 22.20 -31.06
CA HIS A 33 -5.78 20.93 -30.39
C HIS A 33 -4.26 20.68 -30.27
N GLY A 34 -3.85 19.80 -29.37
CA GLY A 34 -2.45 19.39 -29.17
C GLY A 34 -1.49 20.56 -28.98
N SER A 35 -0.40 20.57 -29.75
CA SER A 35 0.57 21.68 -29.73
C SER A 35 -0.02 23.02 -30.15
N GLY A 36 -1.01 23.03 -31.07
CA GLY A 36 -1.71 24.24 -31.49
C GLY A 36 -2.51 24.86 -30.34
N LEU A 37 -3.18 24.02 -29.54
CA LEU A 37 -3.88 24.44 -28.33
C LEU A 37 -2.93 25.02 -27.29
N LYS A 38 -1.78 24.38 -27.06
CA LYS A 38 -0.73 24.92 -26.18
C LYS A 38 -0.32 26.34 -26.60
N THR A 39 -0.05 26.53 -27.90
CA THR A 39 0.34 27.84 -28.45
C THR A 39 -0.79 28.87 -28.34
N ALA A 40 -2.05 28.47 -28.49
CA ALA A 40 -3.19 29.37 -28.33
C ALA A 40 -3.35 29.82 -26.87
N LEU A 41 -3.30 28.87 -25.92
CA LEU A 41 -3.33 29.14 -24.48
C LEU A 41 -2.15 30.02 -24.04
N PHE A 42 -0.94 29.77 -24.55
CA PHE A 42 0.23 30.62 -24.35
C PHE A 42 -0.09 32.09 -24.64
N LYS A 43 -0.68 32.38 -25.82
CA LYS A 43 -1.01 33.76 -26.23
C LYS A 43 -2.03 34.42 -25.28
N ILE A 44 -2.94 33.64 -24.70
CA ILE A 44 -3.94 34.12 -23.74
C ILE A 44 -3.28 34.46 -22.40
N ILE A 45 -2.44 33.56 -21.87
CA ILE A 45 -2.02 33.61 -20.45
C ILE A 45 -0.65 34.23 -20.21
N THR A 46 0.19 34.39 -21.24
CA THR A 46 1.57 34.91 -21.10
C THR A 46 1.64 36.38 -20.66
N SER A 47 0.62 37.17 -21.01
CA SER A 47 0.53 38.55 -20.59
C SER A 47 -0.12 38.63 -19.20
N HIS A 48 0.68 39.04 -18.22
CA HIS A 48 0.22 39.17 -16.84
C HIS A 48 0.94 40.27 -16.08
N THR A 49 0.33 40.70 -14.98
CA THR A 49 0.86 41.74 -14.09
C THR A 49 1.92 41.13 -13.18
N ALA A 50 3.19 41.29 -13.58
CA ALA A 50 4.32 40.86 -12.79
C ALA A 50 4.32 41.51 -11.39
N ARG A 51 4.55 40.69 -10.36
CA ARG A 51 4.63 41.14 -8.96
C ARG A 51 6.07 41.52 -8.60
N SER A 52 6.26 42.29 -7.53
CA SER A 52 7.56 42.33 -6.85
C SER A 52 7.70 41.14 -5.91
N TYR A 53 8.93 40.75 -5.59
CA TYR A 53 9.17 39.62 -4.69
C TYR A 53 8.61 39.90 -3.27
N ASP A 54 8.56 41.16 -2.86
CA ASP A 54 7.99 41.57 -1.58
C ASP A 54 6.45 41.54 -1.58
N ASN A 55 5.81 41.74 -2.74
CA ASN A 55 4.34 41.64 -2.84
C ASN A 55 3.83 40.22 -2.58
N LEU A 56 4.64 39.19 -2.86
CA LEU A 56 4.24 37.79 -2.68
C LEU A 56 3.74 37.50 -1.25
N TRP A 57 4.34 38.15 -0.24
CA TRP A 57 3.91 37.97 1.15
C TRP A 57 2.47 38.41 1.41
N SER A 58 2.04 39.52 0.80
CA SER A 58 0.68 40.03 0.93
C SER A 58 -0.28 39.43 -0.10
N ASP A 59 0.23 38.87 -1.18
CA ASP A 59 -0.57 38.12 -2.14
C ASP A 59 -0.97 36.76 -1.55
N PHE A 60 -0.06 36.05 -0.87
CA PHE A 60 -0.34 34.77 -0.20
C PHE A 60 -1.42 34.84 0.90
N THR A 61 -1.61 35.99 1.56
CA THR A 61 -2.71 36.15 2.53
C THR A 61 -4.09 36.08 1.89
N LYS A 62 -4.16 36.23 0.55
CA LYS A 62 -5.39 36.18 -0.24
C LYS A 62 -5.55 34.86 -0.97
N THR A 63 -4.45 34.26 -1.42
CA THR A 63 -4.44 33.09 -2.32
C THR A 63 -4.29 31.76 -1.59
N ASP A 64 -3.64 31.73 -0.42
CA ASP A 64 -3.19 30.49 0.23
C ASP A 64 -3.54 30.49 1.73
N ILE A 65 -4.73 30.99 2.07
CA ILE A 65 -5.27 31.05 3.43
C ILE A 65 -6.28 29.93 3.66
N ARG A 66 -6.09 29.15 4.74
CA ARG A 66 -7.03 28.13 5.20
C ARG A 66 -8.22 28.76 5.92
N GLU A 67 -9.29 28.00 6.12
CA GLU A 67 -10.50 28.45 6.83
C GLU A 67 -10.21 28.93 8.26
N ASP A 68 -9.20 28.35 8.93
CA ASP A 68 -8.76 28.74 10.27
C ASP A 68 -7.84 29.98 10.28
N GLY A 69 -7.61 30.60 9.12
CA GLY A 69 -6.77 31.78 8.93
C GLY A 69 -5.27 31.49 8.88
N LYS A 70 -4.86 30.21 8.89
CA LYS A 70 -3.46 29.79 8.80
C LYS A 70 -3.02 29.65 7.34
N VAL A 71 -1.70 29.60 7.16
CA VAL A 71 -1.08 29.37 5.85
C VAL A 71 -1.47 27.97 5.33
N TRP A 72 -1.83 27.88 4.05
CA TRP A 72 -2.04 26.62 3.36
C TRP A 72 -0.71 26.06 2.83
N ASP A 73 0.06 25.46 3.72
CA ASP A 73 1.30 24.77 3.35
C ASP A 73 1.01 23.45 2.63
N MET A 74 1.65 23.25 1.47
CA MET A 74 1.51 22.05 0.64
C MET A 74 2.69 21.06 0.79
N TYR A 75 3.71 21.37 1.59
CA TYR A 75 4.91 20.55 1.76
C TYR A 75 5.00 19.87 3.14
N SER A 76 4.30 20.35 4.16
CA SER A 76 4.34 19.78 5.52
C SER A 76 2.96 19.64 6.16
N SER A 77 2.79 18.58 6.94
CA SER A 77 1.66 18.46 7.87
C SER A 77 1.83 19.30 9.16
N THR A 78 2.99 19.92 9.36
CA THR A 78 3.31 20.80 10.50
C THR A 78 2.96 22.25 10.15
N THR A 79 1.67 22.50 9.91
CA THR A 79 1.17 23.67 9.17
C THR A 79 0.31 24.64 9.99
N TYR A 80 0.89 25.25 11.03
CA TYR A 80 0.18 26.21 11.92
C TYR A 80 0.69 27.65 11.84
N PHE A 81 1.27 28.02 10.68
CA PHE A 81 1.88 29.31 10.46
C PHE A 81 0.87 30.45 10.40
N THR A 82 1.21 31.55 11.03
CA THR A 82 0.49 32.82 11.01
C THR A 82 1.15 33.73 9.99
N PHE A 83 0.35 34.24 9.06
CA PHE A 83 0.83 35.23 8.10
C PHE A 83 1.52 36.40 8.80
N ILE A 84 2.56 36.95 8.16
CA ILE A 84 3.41 38.06 8.64
C ILE A 84 4.35 37.63 9.78
N ASN A 85 3.83 36.98 10.81
CA ASN A 85 4.60 36.66 12.02
C ASN A 85 5.60 35.51 11.81
N ASP A 86 5.20 34.49 11.04
CA ASP A 86 5.99 33.26 10.86
C ASP A 86 6.71 33.22 9.49
N GLN A 87 6.95 34.38 8.88
CA GLN A 87 7.69 34.51 7.61
C GLN A 87 9.21 34.48 7.85
N CYS A 88 9.95 33.68 7.08
CA CYS A 88 11.41 33.65 7.24
C CYS A 88 12.17 33.30 5.95
N GLY A 89 13.50 33.49 6.01
CA GLY A 89 14.46 32.93 5.05
C GLY A 89 15.46 31.95 5.67
N ASN A 90 15.44 31.77 7.00
CA ASN A 90 16.33 30.89 7.75
C ASN A 90 15.49 29.99 8.67
N TYR A 91 15.79 28.69 8.67
CA TYR A 91 15.05 27.66 9.39
C TYR A 91 16.02 26.53 9.77
N SER A 92 15.78 25.87 10.90
CA SER A 92 16.60 24.76 11.39
C SER A 92 15.84 23.44 11.41
N ARG A 93 14.53 23.50 11.67
CA ARG A 93 13.63 22.34 11.73
C ARG A 93 12.31 22.66 11.05
N GLU A 94 11.60 21.60 10.69
CA GLU A 94 10.23 21.66 10.20
C GLU A 94 9.31 22.25 11.28
N GLY A 95 8.38 23.11 10.86
CA GLY A 95 7.49 23.90 11.72
C GLY A 95 8.08 25.23 12.21
N ASP A 96 9.32 25.60 11.85
CA ASP A 96 9.92 26.85 12.34
C ASP A 96 9.23 28.10 11.77
N CYS A 97 8.96 28.09 10.47
CA CYS A 97 8.41 29.21 9.71
C CYS A 97 8.08 28.78 8.28
N TYR A 98 7.33 29.61 7.56
CA TYR A 98 7.06 29.41 6.14
C TYR A 98 7.88 30.36 5.25
N ASN A 99 8.17 29.93 4.03
CA ASN A 99 8.89 30.70 3.02
C ASN A 99 8.14 30.71 1.67
N ARG A 100 8.67 31.46 0.71
CA ARG A 100 8.17 31.53 -0.67
C ARG A 100 8.81 30.40 -1.47
N GLU A 101 8.01 29.42 -1.85
CA GLU A 101 8.44 28.31 -2.69
C GLU A 101 8.25 28.60 -4.16
N HIS A 102 9.27 28.29 -4.96
CA HIS A 102 9.21 28.22 -6.42
C HIS A 102 9.03 26.76 -6.82
N SER A 103 7.78 26.27 -6.88
CA SER A 103 7.51 24.84 -7.12
C SER A 103 8.08 24.37 -8.45
N PHE A 104 8.09 25.24 -9.46
CA PHE A 104 8.98 25.17 -10.62
C PHE A 104 10.27 25.96 -10.29
N PRO A 105 11.42 25.30 -10.01
CA PRO A 105 12.59 25.98 -9.45
C PRO A 105 13.08 27.14 -10.30
N LYS A 106 13.26 28.28 -9.65
CA LYS A 106 13.80 29.50 -10.28
C LYS A 106 15.18 29.35 -10.90
N SER A 107 15.99 28.40 -10.40
CA SER A 107 17.28 28.06 -10.99
C SER A 107 17.16 27.40 -12.37
N TRP A 108 16.03 26.77 -12.69
CA TRP A 108 15.80 26.15 -14.00
C TRP A 108 15.64 27.20 -15.10
N PHE A 109 15.20 28.41 -14.75
CA PHE A 109 15.02 29.54 -15.68
C PHE A 109 15.90 30.76 -15.34
N ASN A 110 17.00 30.54 -14.62
CA ASN A 110 18.00 31.56 -14.28
C ASN A 110 17.43 32.82 -13.62
N ASP A 111 16.48 32.65 -12.69
CA ASP A 111 15.80 33.73 -11.96
C ASP A 111 15.12 34.78 -12.86
N ALA A 112 14.88 34.46 -14.13
CA ALA A 112 14.37 35.40 -15.09
C ALA A 112 12.92 35.83 -14.79
N LYS A 113 12.60 37.07 -15.16
CA LYS A 113 11.26 37.67 -15.01
C LYS A 113 10.43 37.53 -16.30
N PRO A 114 9.09 37.40 -16.24
CA PRO A 114 8.26 37.55 -15.05
C PRO A 114 8.03 36.24 -14.26
N MET A 115 8.56 35.10 -14.72
CA MET A 115 8.43 33.78 -14.08
C MET A 115 8.75 33.83 -12.59
N TYR A 116 9.81 34.55 -12.19
CA TYR A 116 10.25 34.67 -10.80
C TYR A 116 9.16 35.11 -9.80
N THR A 117 8.12 35.84 -10.25
CA THR A 117 7.06 36.37 -9.39
C THR A 117 5.66 35.96 -9.82
N ASP A 118 5.52 34.89 -10.61
CA ASP A 118 4.24 34.36 -11.05
C ASP A 118 3.61 33.44 -9.99
N LEU A 119 2.50 33.85 -9.41
CA LEU A 119 1.76 33.17 -8.35
C LEU A 119 1.25 31.78 -8.73
N PHE A 120 1.12 31.44 -10.02
CA PHE A 120 0.65 30.09 -10.42
C PHE A 120 1.64 28.96 -10.15
N HIS A 121 2.89 29.27 -9.81
CA HIS A 121 3.87 28.27 -9.35
C HIS A 121 4.54 28.66 -8.02
N LEU A 122 4.06 29.72 -7.37
CA LEU A 122 4.57 30.18 -6.09
C LEU A 122 3.64 29.82 -4.96
N TYR A 123 4.14 29.14 -3.94
CA TYR A 123 3.34 28.69 -2.81
C TYR A 123 4.02 29.08 -1.48
N PRO A 124 3.27 29.42 -0.42
CA PRO A 124 3.84 29.51 0.91
C PRO A 124 3.97 28.11 1.51
N THR A 125 5.20 27.69 1.82
CA THR A 125 5.45 26.33 2.33
C THR A 125 6.35 26.34 3.56
N ASP A 126 6.37 25.28 4.34
CA ASP A 126 7.36 25.09 5.40
C ASP A 126 8.78 25.32 4.87
N GLY A 127 9.51 26.21 5.55
CA GLY A 127 10.84 26.63 5.10
C GLY A 127 11.83 25.48 5.08
N LYS A 128 11.80 24.59 6.08
CA LYS A 128 12.73 23.46 6.17
C LYS A 128 12.43 22.43 5.08
N VAL A 129 11.18 22.06 4.86
CA VAL A 129 10.82 21.10 3.80
C VAL A 129 11.17 21.67 2.43
N ASN A 130 10.88 22.95 2.18
CA ASN A 130 11.34 23.63 0.97
C ASN A 130 12.87 23.57 0.83
N GLY A 131 13.61 23.89 1.89
CA GLY A 131 15.07 23.78 1.88
C GLY A 131 15.59 22.37 1.58
N MET A 132 14.88 21.33 2.02
CA MET A 132 15.19 19.93 1.67
C MET A 132 14.86 19.63 0.20
N ARG A 133 13.76 20.18 -0.32
CA ARG A 133 13.35 20.05 -1.72
C ARG A 133 14.38 20.66 -2.69
N SER A 134 15.01 21.78 -2.32
CA SER A 134 16.04 22.43 -3.13
C SER A 134 15.55 22.73 -4.56
N ASN A 135 16.30 22.32 -5.59
CA ASN A 135 15.91 22.38 -7.00
C ASN A 135 15.64 20.98 -7.58
N TYR A 136 15.39 19.98 -6.74
CA TYR A 136 15.12 18.63 -7.21
C TYR A 136 13.79 18.59 -7.96
N PRO A 137 13.73 17.84 -9.08
CA PRO A 137 12.50 17.63 -9.81
C PRO A 137 11.45 16.94 -8.93
N PHE A 138 10.18 17.17 -9.25
CA PHE A 138 9.12 16.36 -8.66
C PHE A 138 9.17 14.93 -9.22
N GLY A 139 8.80 13.98 -8.37
CA GLY A 139 8.79 12.56 -8.68
C GLY A 139 8.27 11.73 -7.51
N GLU A 140 8.31 10.42 -7.63
CA GLU A 140 7.89 9.47 -6.59
C GLU A 140 9.09 8.77 -5.99
N THR A 141 9.09 8.52 -4.68
CA THR A 141 10.24 7.94 -3.98
C THR A 141 9.87 7.29 -2.65
N ASN A 142 10.69 6.34 -2.16
CA ASN A 142 10.49 5.79 -0.81
C ASN A 142 10.99 6.74 0.30
N GLY A 143 11.57 7.89 -0.06
CA GLY A 143 12.03 8.92 0.88
C GLY A 143 13.28 8.53 1.63
N GLU A 144 14.25 7.89 0.97
CA GLU A 144 15.45 7.36 1.61
C GLU A 144 16.41 8.47 2.10
N LYS A 145 16.30 9.69 1.56
CA LYS A 145 17.13 10.83 1.98
C LYS A 145 16.46 11.69 3.05
N TYR A 146 15.17 11.93 2.91
CA TYR A 146 14.40 12.74 3.85
C TYR A 146 12.91 12.42 3.77
N LYS A 147 12.24 12.53 4.91
CA LYS A 147 10.78 12.51 5.04
C LYS A 147 10.40 13.65 5.97
N SER A 148 9.45 14.47 5.55
CA SER A 148 8.85 15.45 6.44
C SER A 148 7.98 14.75 7.50
N ASN A 149 7.45 15.51 8.44
CA ASN A 149 6.62 14.98 9.52
C ASN A 149 5.48 14.11 8.95
N GLY A 150 5.26 12.95 9.55
CA GLY A 150 4.28 11.97 9.06
C GLY A 150 4.57 11.37 7.68
N GLY A 151 5.72 11.68 7.06
CA GLY A 151 6.01 11.28 5.68
C GLY A 151 5.22 12.07 4.63
N PHE A 152 4.73 13.26 4.99
CA PHE A 152 3.86 14.09 4.16
C PHE A 152 4.50 14.45 2.81
N SER A 153 5.78 14.79 2.84
CA SER A 153 6.64 14.91 1.65
C SER A 153 7.89 14.07 1.82
N LYS A 154 8.49 13.66 0.72
CA LYS A 154 9.64 12.75 0.70
C LYS A 154 10.71 13.25 -0.26
N LEU A 155 11.96 12.95 0.04
CA LEU A 155 13.10 13.15 -0.87
C LEU A 155 13.89 11.85 -0.95
N GLY A 156 14.22 11.43 -2.16
CA GLY A 156 14.94 10.18 -2.35
C GLY A 156 15.18 9.85 -3.82
N LYS A 157 15.56 8.61 -4.08
CA LYS A 157 15.76 8.16 -5.47
C LYS A 157 14.40 7.97 -6.13
N SER A 158 14.28 8.42 -7.38
CA SER A 158 13.07 8.24 -8.18
C SER A 158 12.70 6.78 -8.34
N THR A 159 11.42 6.48 -8.14
CA THR A 159 10.76 5.21 -8.50
C THR A 159 9.96 5.33 -9.80
N VAL A 160 9.88 6.52 -10.40
CA VAL A 160 9.19 6.76 -11.67
C VAL A 160 10.01 6.16 -12.82
N SER A 161 9.36 5.34 -13.66
CA SER A 161 10.00 4.74 -14.82
C SER A 161 10.57 5.80 -15.76
N GLY A 162 11.76 5.55 -16.32
CA GLY A 162 12.43 6.49 -17.23
C GLY A 162 13.27 7.58 -16.54
N TYR A 163 13.26 7.69 -15.21
CA TYR A 163 14.15 8.59 -14.47
C TYR A 163 14.64 7.99 -13.16
N SER A 164 15.96 8.04 -12.91
CA SER A 164 16.60 7.43 -11.74
C SER A 164 17.33 8.43 -10.84
N GLY A 165 17.13 9.74 -11.07
CA GLY A 165 17.73 10.80 -10.29
C GLY A 165 17.10 10.95 -8.90
N ILE A 166 17.45 12.05 -8.22
CA ILE A 166 16.87 12.39 -6.93
C ILE A 166 15.65 13.26 -7.16
N VAL A 167 14.52 12.87 -6.57
CA VAL A 167 13.23 13.56 -6.71
C VAL A 167 12.68 13.93 -5.34
N PHE A 168 11.84 14.96 -5.36
CA PHE A 168 10.97 15.32 -4.25
C PHE A 168 9.54 14.85 -4.56
N GLU A 169 8.93 14.13 -3.64
CA GLU A 169 7.54 13.68 -3.73
C GLU A 169 6.68 14.50 -2.74
N PRO A 170 5.74 15.33 -3.21
CA PRO A 170 4.74 15.95 -2.35
C PRO A 170 3.68 14.93 -1.90
N ALA A 171 2.83 15.32 -0.95
CA ALA A 171 1.68 14.50 -0.54
C ALA A 171 0.75 14.22 -1.73
N ASP A 172 0.09 13.06 -1.70
CA ASP A 172 -0.78 12.62 -2.81
C ASP A 172 -1.89 13.63 -3.13
N GLU A 173 -2.44 14.29 -2.10
CA GLU A 173 -3.48 15.33 -2.19
C GLU A 173 -3.06 16.66 -2.85
N TYR A 174 -1.80 16.78 -3.29
CA TYR A 174 -1.29 17.97 -4.00
C TYR A 174 -0.56 17.63 -5.30
N LYS A 175 -0.51 16.36 -5.68
CA LYS A 175 0.20 15.93 -6.90
C LYS A 175 -0.44 16.55 -8.15
N GLY A 176 -1.76 16.66 -8.18
CA GLY A 176 -2.53 17.29 -9.24
C GLY A 176 -2.32 18.81 -9.29
N ASP A 177 -2.33 19.49 -8.13
CA ASP A 177 -2.05 20.93 -8.04
C ASP A 177 -0.69 21.27 -8.68
N PHE A 178 0.34 20.48 -8.33
CA PHE A 178 1.68 20.69 -8.88
C PHE A 178 1.76 20.29 -10.35
N ALA A 179 1.04 19.26 -10.79
CA ALA A 179 0.94 18.91 -12.21
C ALA A 179 0.37 20.07 -13.04
N ARG A 180 -0.77 20.62 -12.63
CA ARG A 180 -1.42 21.76 -13.28
C ARG A 180 -0.57 23.05 -13.21
N SER A 181 0.22 23.23 -12.15
CA SER A 181 1.21 24.32 -12.06
C SER A 181 2.34 24.16 -13.09
N TYR A 182 2.79 22.93 -13.32
CA TYR A 182 3.85 22.63 -14.28
C TYR A 182 3.35 22.77 -15.72
N PHE A 183 2.17 22.22 -16.03
CA PHE A 183 1.51 22.42 -17.32
C PHE A 183 1.31 23.90 -17.63
N TYR A 184 0.87 24.68 -16.63
CA TYR A 184 0.80 26.14 -16.75
C TYR A 184 2.15 26.75 -17.08
N MET A 185 3.22 26.46 -16.33
CA MET A 185 4.54 27.06 -16.56
C MET A 185 5.08 26.80 -17.97
N VAL A 186 4.95 25.56 -18.46
CA VAL A 186 5.42 25.17 -19.80
C VAL A 186 4.55 25.75 -20.93
N THR A 187 3.29 26.07 -20.63
CA THR A 187 2.36 26.72 -21.56
C THR A 187 2.57 28.24 -21.58
N CYS A 188 2.47 28.91 -20.41
CA CYS A 188 2.54 30.36 -20.25
C CYS A 188 3.85 30.97 -20.77
N TYR A 189 4.93 30.19 -20.74
CA TYR A 189 6.26 30.61 -21.17
C TYR A 189 6.81 29.79 -22.33
N GLU A 190 5.93 29.27 -23.20
CA GLU A 190 6.31 28.47 -24.37
C GLU A 190 7.48 29.03 -25.19
N ASN A 191 7.54 30.36 -25.36
CA ASN A 191 8.59 31.03 -26.10
C ASN A 191 9.95 31.13 -25.37
N ARG A 192 10.06 30.58 -24.15
CA ARG A 192 11.26 30.63 -23.30
C ARG A 192 11.75 29.27 -22.86
N ILE A 193 10.89 28.25 -22.84
CA ILE A 193 11.19 26.96 -22.20
C ILE A 193 12.40 26.23 -22.78
N THR A 194 12.73 26.47 -24.06
CA THR A 194 13.92 25.88 -24.71
C THR A 194 15.24 26.37 -24.11
N THR A 195 15.23 27.43 -23.31
CA THR A 195 16.42 27.97 -22.62
C THR A 195 16.55 27.50 -21.18
N TRP A 196 15.56 26.76 -20.68
CA TRP A 196 15.53 26.29 -19.31
C TRP A 196 16.28 24.96 -19.18
N ASN A 197 16.76 24.67 -17.97
CA ASN A 197 17.55 23.48 -17.69
C ASN A 197 17.02 22.71 -16.50
N SER A 198 16.49 21.51 -16.76
CA SER A 198 15.98 20.56 -15.77
C SER A 198 15.85 19.18 -16.39
N ASP A 199 16.00 18.13 -15.58
CA ASP A 199 15.77 16.75 -16.00
C ASP A 199 14.29 16.48 -16.36
N MET A 200 13.36 17.35 -15.93
CA MET A 200 11.94 17.27 -16.29
C MET A 200 11.63 17.88 -17.66
N LEU A 201 12.57 18.56 -18.31
CA LEU A 201 12.36 19.27 -19.57
C LEU A 201 13.15 18.60 -20.69
N ASP A 202 12.63 18.62 -21.92
CA ASP A 202 13.27 18.02 -23.09
C ASP A 202 14.05 19.02 -23.96
N GLY A 203 14.09 20.29 -23.55
CA GLY A 203 14.72 21.38 -24.29
C GLY A 203 13.96 21.85 -25.53
N LYS A 204 12.71 21.41 -25.73
CA LYS A 204 11.85 21.79 -26.88
C LYS A 204 10.69 22.66 -26.42
N SER A 205 10.04 23.35 -27.37
CA SER A 205 8.81 24.11 -27.09
C SER A 205 7.57 23.21 -26.93
N TYR A 206 7.62 22.01 -27.52
CA TYR A 206 6.61 20.96 -27.42
C TYR A 206 7.27 19.57 -27.55
N PRO A 207 6.92 18.58 -26.69
CA PRO A 207 5.98 18.68 -25.58
C PRO A 207 6.46 19.61 -24.45
N GLY A 208 7.77 19.92 -24.39
CA GLY A 208 8.37 20.79 -23.38
C GLY A 208 8.73 20.08 -22.09
N PHE A 209 8.38 18.80 -21.98
CA PHE A 209 8.72 17.92 -20.87
C PHE A 209 9.50 16.71 -21.36
N ALA A 210 10.40 16.20 -20.54
CA ALA A 210 10.93 14.85 -20.72
C ALA A 210 9.78 13.83 -20.59
N GLN A 211 9.82 12.75 -21.36
CA GLN A 211 8.69 11.81 -21.45
C GLN A 211 8.26 11.27 -20.07
N TRP A 212 9.22 10.85 -19.24
CA TRP A 212 8.95 10.35 -17.89
C TRP A 212 8.19 11.36 -17.02
N ALA A 213 8.50 12.65 -17.17
CA ALA A 213 7.89 13.72 -16.42
C ALA A 213 6.49 14.01 -16.96
N LEU A 214 6.32 14.01 -18.28
CA LEU A 214 5.02 14.20 -18.91
C LEU A 214 4.03 13.10 -18.48
N ASP A 215 4.44 11.84 -18.58
CA ASP A 215 3.60 10.68 -18.23
C ASP A 215 3.18 10.74 -16.76
N MET A 216 4.12 11.07 -15.87
CA MET A 216 3.86 11.23 -14.45
C MET A 216 2.90 12.41 -14.17
N LEU A 217 3.12 13.57 -14.78
CA LEU A 217 2.28 14.76 -14.54
C LEU A 217 0.85 14.54 -15.07
N LEU A 218 0.68 13.86 -16.21
CA LEU A 218 -0.65 13.49 -16.73
C LEU A 218 -1.37 12.52 -15.77
N ARG A 219 -0.63 11.53 -15.25
CA ARG A 219 -1.17 10.61 -14.24
C ARG A 219 -1.54 11.32 -12.94
N TRP A 220 -0.66 12.18 -12.41
CA TRP A 220 -0.91 12.96 -11.20
C TRP A 220 -2.14 13.87 -11.34
N ALA A 221 -2.30 14.54 -12.48
CA ALA A 221 -3.49 15.37 -12.74
C ALA A 221 -4.79 14.55 -12.79
N ALA A 222 -4.73 13.29 -13.25
CA ALA A 222 -5.87 12.38 -13.26
C ALA A 222 -6.18 11.75 -11.89
N GLU A 223 -5.14 11.39 -11.12
CA GLU A 223 -5.26 10.79 -9.78
C GLU A 223 -5.69 11.80 -8.70
N ASP A 224 -5.36 13.08 -8.89
CA ASP A 224 -5.71 14.19 -8.01
C ASP A 224 -6.44 15.30 -8.81
N PRO A 225 -7.77 15.17 -9.00
CA PRO A 225 -8.59 16.11 -9.77
C PRO A 225 -8.59 17.53 -9.19
N VAL A 226 -9.00 18.51 -10.00
CA VAL A 226 -9.08 19.91 -9.58
C VAL A 226 -9.92 20.07 -8.31
N SER A 227 -9.31 20.65 -7.27
CA SER A 227 -9.96 20.86 -5.97
C SER A 227 -10.62 22.24 -5.87
N GLU A 228 -11.56 22.40 -4.94
CA GLU A 228 -12.16 23.72 -4.64
C GLU A 228 -11.11 24.76 -4.23
N LYS A 229 -10.05 24.31 -3.53
CA LYS A 229 -8.89 25.13 -3.16
C LYS A 229 -8.21 25.71 -4.40
N GLU A 230 -7.96 24.89 -5.42
CA GLU A 230 -7.33 25.35 -6.66
C GLU A 230 -8.22 26.32 -7.43
N THR A 231 -9.53 26.04 -7.55
CA THR A 231 -10.46 26.96 -8.20
C THR A 231 -10.54 28.29 -7.46
N ALA A 232 -10.60 28.27 -6.12
CA ALA A 232 -10.58 29.48 -5.30
C ALA A 232 -9.28 30.26 -5.48
N ARG A 233 -8.13 29.55 -5.49
CA ARG A 233 -6.82 30.15 -5.70
C ARG A 233 -6.69 30.77 -7.09
N ASN A 234 -7.14 30.08 -8.14
CA ASN A 234 -7.12 30.58 -9.52
C ASN A 234 -7.91 31.91 -9.65
N ASN A 235 -9.08 31.99 -9.00
CA ASN A 235 -9.87 33.23 -8.94
C ASN A 235 -9.12 34.38 -8.24
N LYS A 236 -8.43 34.09 -7.13
CA LYS A 236 -7.68 35.09 -6.38
C LYS A 236 -6.44 35.56 -7.13
N VAL A 237 -5.70 34.65 -7.76
CA VAL A 237 -4.55 34.97 -8.60
C VAL A 237 -4.97 35.79 -9.81
N TYR A 238 -6.08 35.44 -10.47
CA TYR A 238 -6.63 36.23 -11.57
C TYR A 238 -6.87 37.69 -11.18
N GLY A 239 -7.47 37.94 -10.00
CA GLY A 239 -7.68 39.30 -9.49
C GLY A 239 -6.39 40.07 -9.17
N ILE A 240 -5.23 39.41 -9.12
CA ILE A 240 -3.92 40.00 -8.80
C ILE A 240 -3.05 40.16 -10.06
N GLN A 241 -3.01 39.13 -10.92
CA GLN A 241 -2.15 39.06 -12.10
C GLN A 241 -2.86 39.35 -13.42
N GLY A 242 -4.19 39.18 -13.48
CA GLY A 242 -4.98 39.35 -14.69
C GLY A 242 -4.90 38.19 -15.68
N ASN A 243 -4.23 37.09 -15.32
CA ASN A 243 -4.21 35.85 -16.10
C ASN A 243 -4.70 34.64 -15.28
N ARG A 244 -5.04 33.55 -15.97
CA ARG A 244 -5.62 32.35 -15.36
C ARG A 244 -4.81 31.10 -15.68
N ASN A 245 -4.91 30.07 -14.84
CA ASN A 245 -4.42 28.74 -15.18
C ASN A 245 -5.53 27.93 -15.89
N PRO A 246 -5.43 27.71 -17.21
CA PRO A 246 -6.46 27.02 -17.98
C PRO A 246 -6.64 25.56 -17.57
N TYR A 247 -5.61 24.92 -17.01
CA TYR A 247 -5.67 23.54 -16.54
C TYR A 247 -6.43 23.40 -15.21
N ILE A 248 -6.74 24.53 -14.53
CA ILE A 248 -7.64 24.58 -13.37
C ILE A 248 -9.06 24.98 -13.81
N ASP A 249 -9.19 25.94 -14.74
CA ASP A 249 -10.51 26.36 -15.24
C ASP A 249 -11.20 25.26 -16.07
N PHE A 250 -10.42 24.39 -16.74
CA PHE A 250 -10.91 23.26 -17.51
C PHE A 250 -10.23 21.95 -17.03
N PRO A 251 -10.81 21.23 -16.05
CA PRO A 251 -10.25 19.97 -15.57
C PRO A 251 -10.07 18.95 -16.69
N GLY A 252 -8.85 18.43 -16.85
CA GLY A 252 -8.47 17.46 -17.88
C GLY A 252 -8.03 18.06 -19.22
N LEU A 253 -7.89 19.39 -19.32
CA LEU A 253 -7.41 20.08 -20.53
C LEU A 253 -6.01 19.62 -20.97
N GLU A 254 -5.15 19.17 -20.04
CA GLU A 254 -3.85 18.58 -20.34
C GLU A 254 -3.94 17.37 -21.29
N GLN A 255 -5.06 16.64 -21.30
CA GLN A 255 -5.30 15.54 -22.25
C GLN A 255 -5.49 16.04 -23.69
N TYR A 256 -6.03 17.24 -23.87
CA TYR A 256 -6.18 17.88 -25.18
C TYR A 256 -4.85 18.44 -25.68
N VAL A 257 -3.92 18.73 -24.78
CA VAL A 257 -2.61 19.31 -25.13
C VAL A 257 -1.53 18.25 -25.32
N TRP A 258 -1.48 17.22 -24.47
CA TRP A 258 -0.41 16.20 -24.49
C TRP A 258 -0.90 14.75 -24.47
N GLY A 259 -2.14 14.50 -24.05
CA GLY A 259 -2.65 13.15 -23.83
C GLY A 259 -3.46 12.59 -25.01
N GLU A 260 -4.44 11.75 -24.67
CA GLU A 260 -5.19 10.95 -25.66
C GLU A 260 -6.11 11.81 -26.53
N LYS A 261 -6.48 13.02 -26.08
CA LYS A 261 -7.39 13.95 -26.76
C LYS A 261 -6.65 14.99 -27.62
N THR A 262 -5.37 14.80 -27.92
CA THR A 262 -4.56 15.74 -28.74
C THR A 262 -5.08 15.98 -30.17
N HIS A 263 -6.04 15.18 -30.62
CA HIS A 263 -6.71 15.29 -31.92
C HIS A 263 -8.12 15.91 -31.83
N VAL A 264 -8.59 16.23 -30.63
CA VAL A 264 -9.92 16.78 -30.38
C VAL A 264 -9.82 18.29 -30.26
N ASP A 265 -10.61 19.00 -31.06
CA ASP A 265 -10.68 20.46 -31.00
C ASP A 265 -11.19 20.92 -29.63
N PHE A 266 -10.48 21.89 -29.04
CA PHE A 266 -10.93 22.56 -27.83
C PHE A 266 -12.06 23.53 -28.16
N ASP A 267 -13.15 23.43 -27.41
CA ASP A 267 -14.26 24.36 -27.44
C ASP A 267 -14.60 24.72 -25.97
N PRO A 268 -14.34 25.96 -25.52
CA PRO A 268 -14.60 26.35 -24.15
C PRO A 268 -16.11 26.42 -23.81
N ASP A 269 -16.98 26.64 -24.80
CA ASP A 269 -18.43 26.75 -24.61
C ASP A 269 -19.11 25.38 -24.57
N ASN A 270 -18.55 24.41 -25.28
CA ASN A 270 -19.03 23.03 -25.34
C ASN A 270 -18.03 22.05 -24.72
N TYR A 271 -17.30 22.50 -23.69
CA TYR A 271 -16.31 21.68 -23.01
C TYR A 271 -17.00 20.54 -22.25
N GLU A 272 -16.91 19.32 -22.77
CA GLU A 272 -17.49 18.12 -22.15
C GLU A 272 -16.70 17.63 -20.91
N GLY A 273 -15.75 18.42 -20.42
CA GLY A 273 -14.79 17.96 -19.43
C GLY A 273 -13.68 17.12 -20.07
N GLY A 274 -12.46 17.26 -19.56
CA GLY A 274 -11.49 16.20 -19.66
C GLY A 274 -11.71 15.17 -18.56
N GLU A 275 -12.98 14.78 -18.29
CA GLU A 275 -13.31 13.64 -17.42
C GLU A 275 -12.58 12.41 -17.96
N VAL A 276 -11.36 12.22 -17.47
CA VAL A 276 -10.82 10.92 -17.23
C VAL A 276 -11.72 10.35 -16.14
N THR A 277 -12.60 9.42 -16.53
CA THR A 277 -12.69 8.21 -15.71
C THR A 277 -11.25 7.88 -15.31
N PRO A 278 -10.87 7.88 -14.02
CA PRO A 278 -9.53 7.45 -13.61
C PRO A 278 -9.26 6.18 -14.39
N PRO A 279 -8.14 6.12 -15.12
CA PRO A 279 -7.99 5.28 -16.30
C PRO A 279 -8.67 3.95 -16.04
N ALA A 280 -9.72 3.66 -16.82
CA ALA A 280 -10.30 2.35 -16.77
C ALA A 280 -9.14 1.37 -16.93
N THR A 281 -8.95 0.53 -15.92
CA THR A 281 -8.01 -0.59 -15.92
C THR A 281 -8.41 -1.54 -17.04
N ASP A 282 -8.09 -1.22 -18.30
CA ASP A 282 -8.24 -2.16 -19.41
C ASP A 282 -7.18 -3.27 -19.30
N VAL A 283 -6.16 -3.05 -18.47
CA VAL A 283 -5.21 -4.07 -18.04
C VAL A 283 -5.51 -4.45 -16.59
N GLU A 284 -6.20 -5.58 -16.40
CA GLU A 284 -6.47 -6.13 -15.07
C GLU A 284 -5.15 -6.50 -14.39
N SER A 285 -5.01 -6.13 -13.13
CA SER A 285 -3.81 -6.45 -12.35
C SER A 285 -3.54 -7.95 -12.31
N PRO A 286 -2.27 -8.36 -12.28
CA PRO A 286 -1.92 -9.75 -12.10
C PRO A 286 -2.56 -10.35 -10.85
N THR A 287 -2.96 -11.61 -10.97
CA THR A 287 -3.43 -12.45 -9.86
C THR A 287 -2.42 -13.57 -9.64
N PHE A 288 -2.28 -13.98 -8.38
CA PHE A 288 -1.38 -15.05 -8.00
C PHE A 288 -2.16 -16.28 -7.55
N THR A 289 -1.78 -17.45 -8.05
CA THR A 289 -2.33 -18.74 -7.62
C THR A 289 -1.18 -19.71 -7.31
N PRO A 290 -1.02 -20.19 -6.06
CA PRO A 290 -1.87 -19.91 -4.89
C PRO A 290 -1.79 -18.46 -4.42
N THR A 291 -2.73 -18.04 -3.56
CA THR A 291 -2.70 -16.73 -2.91
C THR A 291 -1.42 -16.56 -2.06
N PRO A 292 -0.87 -15.34 -1.93
CA PRO A 292 0.36 -15.10 -1.15
C PRO A 292 0.26 -15.59 0.30
N GLY A 293 1.33 -16.18 0.83
CA GLY A 293 1.35 -16.75 2.17
C GLY A 293 2.47 -17.78 2.37
N SER A 294 2.30 -18.67 3.34
CA SER A 294 3.22 -19.80 3.51
C SER A 294 2.87 -20.93 2.55
N VAL A 295 3.89 -21.43 1.84
CA VAL A 295 3.78 -22.48 0.82
C VAL A 295 4.86 -23.55 1.00
N ASP A 296 4.62 -24.74 0.47
CA ASP A 296 5.61 -25.82 0.48
C ASP A 296 6.78 -25.48 -0.45
N LYS A 297 7.98 -25.97 -0.14
CA LYS A 297 9.15 -25.80 -1.01
C LYS A 297 8.90 -26.51 -2.34
N GLY A 298 9.16 -25.81 -3.45
CA GLY A 298 8.86 -26.27 -4.80
C GLY A 298 7.46 -25.91 -5.29
N THR A 299 6.64 -25.21 -4.48
CA THR A 299 5.33 -24.73 -4.93
C THR A 299 5.48 -23.84 -6.16
N ILE A 300 4.71 -24.13 -7.20
CA ILE A 300 4.64 -23.29 -8.41
C ILE A 300 3.55 -22.24 -8.21
N VAL A 301 3.97 -20.97 -8.15
CA VAL A 301 3.09 -19.82 -8.19
C VAL A 301 2.83 -19.45 -9.65
N THR A 302 1.56 -19.44 -10.03
CA THR A 302 1.09 -18.97 -11.33
C THR A 302 0.71 -17.50 -11.22
N ILE A 303 1.28 -16.67 -12.08
CA ILE A 303 0.92 -15.26 -12.24
C ILE A 303 0.12 -15.12 -13.54
N ASN A 304 -1.08 -14.57 -13.45
CA ASN A 304 -1.99 -14.45 -14.60
C ASN A 304 -2.70 -13.09 -14.61
N THR A 305 -3.18 -12.64 -15.76
CA THR A 305 -4.06 -11.46 -15.90
C THR A 305 -5.25 -11.83 -16.76
N ALA A 306 -6.43 -11.26 -16.47
CA ALA A 306 -7.61 -11.50 -17.30
C ALA A 306 -7.56 -10.71 -18.62
N THR A 307 -6.65 -9.74 -18.75
CA THR A 307 -6.52 -8.96 -19.98
C THR A 307 -5.82 -9.78 -21.07
N ALA A 308 -6.60 -10.22 -22.05
CA ALA A 308 -6.11 -10.99 -23.19
C ALA A 308 -5.05 -10.22 -24.00
N GLY A 309 -3.91 -10.87 -24.26
CA GLY A 309 -2.79 -10.30 -25.01
C GLY A 309 -1.92 -9.32 -24.22
N ALA A 310 -2.09 -9.24 -22.90
CA ALA A 310 -1.15 -8.53 -22.04
C ALA A 310 0.07 -9.41 -21.71
N TYR A 311 1.18 -8.77 -21.37
CA TYR A 311 2.38 -9.35 -20.79
C TYR A 311 2.38 -9.11 -19.28
N ILE A 312 2.97 -10.02 -18.51
CA ILE A 312 3.27 -9.83 -17.09
C ILE A 312 4.69 -9.29 -16.99
N VAL A 313 4.85 -8.13 -16.36
CA VAL A 313 6.15 -7.62 -15.92
C VAL A 313 6.29 -7.87 -14.43
N TYR A 314 7.35 -8.56 -14.02
CA TYR A 314 7.52 -8.93 -12.62
C TYR A 314 8.99 -8.94 -12.19
N SER A 315 9.23 -8.76 -10.88
CA SER A 315 10.53 -8.97 -10.25
C SER A 315 10.40 -10.00 -9.13
N LEU A 316 11.50 -10.70 -8.84
CA LEU A 316 11.62 -11.61 -7.69
C LEU A 316 12.62 -11.01 -6.70
N ASN A 317 12.25 -10.91 -5.42
CA ASN A 317 13.11 -10.44 -4.33
C ASN A 317 13.76 -9.06 -4.59
N GLY A 318 13.06 -8.15 -5.29
CA GLY A 318 13.59 -6.85 -5.67
C GLY A 318 14.72 -6.90 -6.70
N GLY A 319 14.85 -8.04 -7.40
CA GLY A 319 15.81 -8.23 -8.49
C GLY A 319 15.38 -7.57 -9.79
N ASN A 320 16.01 -7.97 -10.89
CA ASN A 320 15.71 -7.42 -12.22
C ASN A 320 14.28 -7.74 -12.65
N LEU A 321 13.65 -6.77 -13.32
CA LEU A 321 12.36 -6.96 -13.98
C LEU A 321 12.49 -7.96 -15.14
N ARG A 322 11.46 -8.79 -15.28
CA ARG A 322 11.26 -9.77 -16.34
C ARG A 322 9.91 -9.50 -16.99
N THR A 323 9.79 -9.78 -18.28
CA THR A 323 8.54 -9.60 -19.03
C THR A 323 8.23 -10.89 -19.78
N GLU A 324 7.07 -11.49 -19.50
CA GLU A 324 6.66 -12.80 -20.04
C GLU A 324 5.17 -12.81 -20.36
N GLU A 325 4.73 -13.66 -21.29
CA GLU A 325 3.29 -13.84 -21.57
C GLU A 325 2.64 -14.66 -20.45
N PRO A 326 1.43 -14.30 -19.98
CA PRO A 326 0.70 -15.08 -19.00
C PRO A 326 0.21 -16.42 -19.58
N PRO A 327 0.13 -17.49 -18.77
CA PRO A 327 0.52 -17.55 -17.37
C PRO A 327 2.05 -17.66 -17.16
N VAL A 328 2.58 -16.92 -16.19
CA VAL A 328 3.98 -17.02 -15.75
C VAL A 328 4.06 -17.98 -14.56
N TYR A 329 5.07 -18.85 -14.54
CA TYR A 329 5.27 -19.83 -13.48
C TYR A 329 6.54 -19.55 -12.68
N VAL A 330 6.40 -19.39 -11.37
CA VAL A 330 7.51 -19.13 -10.43
C VAL A 330 7.56 -20.24 -9.39
N GLU A 331 8.66 -21.02 -9.39
CA GLU A 331 8.89 -22.04 -8.37
C GLU A 331 9.48 -21.44 -7.10
N ILE A 332 8.80 -21.63 -5.95
CA ILE A 332 9.22 -21.11 -4.66
C ILE A 332 10.15 -22.10 -3.96
N THR A 333 11.45 -21.89 -4.07
CA THR A 333 12.48 -22.75 -3.43
C THR A 333 13.09 -22.14 -2.17
N GLU A 334 12.82 -20.86 -1.93
CA GLU A 334 13.22 -20.02 -0.79
C GLU A 334 12.16 -18.93 -0.56
N PRO A 335 12.15 -18.23 0.60
CA PRO A 335 11.26 -17.09 0.81
C PRO A 335 11.39 -16.08 -0.34
N THR A 336 10.27 -15.77 -0.98
CA THR A 336 10.25 -15.03 -2.23
C THR A 336 9.19 -13.93 -2.19
N THR A 337 9.58 -12.69 -2.46
CA THR A 337 8.64 -11.62 -2.80
C THR A 337 8.53 -11.49 -4.31
N ILE A 338 7.32 -11.27 -4.81
CA ILE A 338 7.02 -11.02 -6.21
C ILE A 338 6.32 -9.68 -6.30
N GLU A 339 6.88 -8.77 -7.08
CA GLU A 339 6.22 -7.52 -7.48
C GLU A 339 5.86 -7.68 -8.95
N ALA A 340 4.60 -7.46 -9.33
CA ALA A 340 4.14 -7.67 -10.71
C ALA A 340 3.10 -6.64 -11.14
N TYR A 341 3.13 -6.25 -12.41
CA TYR A 341 2.05 -5.56 -13.10
C TYR A 341 1.85 -6.19 -14.47
N ALA A 342 0.66 -6.06 -15.04
CA ALA A 342 0.37 -6.46 -16.40
C ALA A 342 0.54 -5.26 -17.32
N MET A 343 1.01 -5.47 -18.55
CA MET A 343 1.15 -4.44 -19.56
C MET A 343 0.58 -4.90 -20.89
N LYS A 344 -0.09 -4.03 -21.62
CA LYS A 344 -0.53 -4.29 -22.99
C LYS A 344 -0.36 -3.02 -23.79
N ASP A 345 0.39 -3.10 -24.88
CA ASP A 345 0.81 -1.95 -25.68
C ASP A 345 1.52 -0.90 -24.78
N ASP A 346 0.97 0.30 -24.66
CA ASP A 346 1.44 1.40 -23.82
C ASP A 346 0.75 1.48 -22.44
N LYS A 347 -0.22 0.59 -22.17
CA LYS A 347 -1.00 0.57 -20.93
C LYS A 347 -0.43 -0.41 -19.91
N THR A 348 -0.54 -0.08 -18.63
CA THR A 348 -0.17 -0.96 -17.50
C THR A 348 -1.29 -1.05 -16.47
N SER A 349 -1.42 -2.19 -15.81
CA SER A 349 -2.24 -2.33 -14.60
C SER A 349 -1.58 -1.64 -13.41
N GLY A 350 -2.28 -1.57 -12.28
CA GLY A 350 -1.63 -1.33 -10.99
C GLY A 350 -0.65 -2.45 -10.63
N THR A 351 0.42 -2.12 -9.90
CA THR A 351 1.39 -3.08 -9.37
C THR A 351 0.82 -3.82 -8.17
N VAL A 352 0.86 -5.14 -8.21
CA VAL A 352 0.50 -6.02 -7.11
C VAL A 352 1.75 -6.67 -6.52
N ASN A 353 1.68 -6.95 -5.21
CA ASN A 353 2.77 -7.56 -4.47
C ASN A 353 2.30 -8.87 -3.86
N ALA A 354 3.14 -9.89 -3.92
CA ALA A 354 2.97 -11.17 -3.26
C ALA A 354 4.20 -11.49 -2.42
N SER A 355 3.99 -12.02 -1.22
CA SER A 355 5.06 -12.55 -0.38
C SER A 355 4.78 -14.02 -0.10
N TYR A 356 5.74 -14.87 -0.46
CA TYR A 356 5.73 -16.29 -0.18
C TYR A 356 6.81 -16.61 0.84
N THR A 357 6.40 -17.29 1.90
CA THR A 357 7.33 -17.88 2.87
C THR A 357 7.30 -19.39 2.71
N LEU A 358 8.40 -20.06 3.06
CA LEU A 358 8.38 -21.51 3.12
C LEU A 358 7.71 -21.97 4.41
N VAL A 359 6.85 -22.97 4.30
CA VAL A 359 6.31 -23.70 5.45
C VAL A 359 7.47 -24.20 6.30
N ASN A 360 7.51 -23.80 7.57
CA ASN A 360 8.51 -24.31 8.51
C ASN A 360 8.11 -25.73 8.95
N THR A 361 8.77 -26.74 8.37
CA THR A 361 8.53 -28.15 8.67
C THR A 361 9.30 -28.65 9.89
N THR A 362 10.02 -27.77 10.60
CA THR A 362 10.70 -28.16 11.84
C THR A 362 9.66 -28.37 12.93
N PRO A 363 9.64 -29.50 13.66
CA PRO A 363 8.78 -29.67 14.82
C PRO A 363 9.03 -28.55 15.84
N ASP A 364 7.97 -28.01 16.44
CA ASP A 364 8.12 -26.99 17.46
C ASP A 364 8.32 -27.65 18.84
N GLU A 365 9.10 -27.03 19.72
CA GLU A 365 9.34 -27.53 21.08
C GLU A 365 8.56 -26.76 22.15
N GLY A 366 8.25 -27.46 23.25
CA GLY A 366 7.66 -26.88 24.46
C GLY A 366 6.13 -26.83 24.47
N ILE A 367 5.57 -26.20 25.51
CA ILE A 367 4.12 -26.05 25.67
C ILE A 367 3.61 -25.02 24.67
N GLN A 368 2.58 -25.41 23.92
CA GLN A 368 1.91 -24.58 22.94
C GLN A 368 0.44 -24.37 23.29
N ILE A 369 -0.10 -23.25 22.82
CA ILE A 369 -1.47 -22.82 23.08
C ILE A 369 -2.27 -22.90 21.79
N PHE A 370 -3.32 -23.72 21.78
CA PHE A 370 -4.22 -23.84 20.65
C PHE A 370 -5.61 -23.30 21.00
N ARG A 371 -6.22 -22.57 20.07
CA ARG A 371 -7.61 -22.11 20.17
C ARG A 371 -8.47 -22.82 19.13
N LYS A 372 -9.76 -22.98 19.43
CA LYS A 372 -10.71 -23.58 18.49
C LYS A 372 -10.85 -22.72 17.23
N VAL A 373 -10.95 -23.38 16.08
CA VAL A 373 -11.34 -22.81 14.79
C VAL A 373 -12.87 -22.84 14.71
N THR A 374 -13.50 -21.72 14.41
CA THR A 374 -14.97 -21.59 14.40
C THR A 374 -15.56 -21.39 13.02
N SER A 375 -14.75 -20.94 12.06
CA SER A 375 -15.09 -20.78 10.64
C SER A 375 -13.95 -21.30 9.74
N ALA A 376 -14.28 -21.74 8.52
CA ALA A 376 -13.29 -22.13 7.52
C ALA A 376 -12.44 -20.95 7.04
N GLU A 377 -12.95 -19.71 7.16
CA GLU A 377 -12.22 -18.48 6.86
C GLU A 377 -10.99 -18.25 7.76
N GLU A 378 -10.91 -18.94 8.90
CA GLU A 378 -9.77 -18.89 9.80
C GLU A 378 -8.64 -19.87 9.43
N LEU A 379 -8.85 -20.68 8.39
CA LEU A 379 -7.83 -21.58 7.86
C LEU A 379 -6.79 -20.78 7.09
N GLN A 380 -5.54 -20.90 7.52
CA GLN A 380 -4.41 -20.20 6.90
C GLN A 380 -3.29 -21.23 6.68
N THR A 381 -2.74 -21.26 5.47
CA THR A 381 -1.61 -22.14 5.17
C THR A 381 -0.38 -21.72 5.99
N GLY A 382 0.49 -22.68 6.30
CA GLY A 382 1.62 -22.52 7.21
C GLY A 382 1.25 -22.60 8.69
N ASN A 383 -0.01 -22.38 9.08
CA ASN A 383 -0.42 -22.55 10.47
C ASN A 383 -0.49 -24.03 10.85
N ARG A 384 -0.29 -24.27 12.15
CA ARG A 384 -0.31 -25.60 12.77
C ARG A 384 -1.65 -25.84 13.44
N TYR A 385 -2.22 -27.01 13.20
CA TYR A 385 -3.54 -27.39 13.70
C TYR A 385 -3.52 -28.73 14.43
N LEU A 386 -4.24 -28.82 15.54
CA LEU A 386 -4.65 -30.10 16.12
C LEU A 386 -5.99 -30.52 15.54
N ILE A 387 -6.14 -31.82 15.27
CA ILE A 387 -7.43 -32.46 14.96
C ILE A 387 -7.94 -33.10 16.25
N VAL A 388 -9.08 -32.62 16.75
CA VAL A 388 -9.56 -32.90 18.11
C VAL A 388 -10.95 -33.50 18.08
N CYS A 389 -11.18 -34.56 18.86
CA CYS A 389 -12.52 -35.02 19.22
C CYS A 389 -12.84 -34.47 20.62
N GLU A 390 -13.66 -33.41 20.68
CA GLU A 390 -14.01 -32.72 21.92
C GLU A 390 -14.79 -33.62 22.89
N ASP A 391 -15.76 -34.39 22.39
CA ASP A 391 -16.60 -35.28 23.21
C ASP A 391 -15.83 -36.37 23.96
N LYS A 392 -14.59 -36.63 23.53
CA LYS A 392 -13.70 -37.63 24.12
C LYS A 392 -12.42 -37.01 24.68
N SER A 393 -12.32 -35.69 24.70
CA SER A 393 -11.14 -34.93 25.15
C SER A 393 -9.83 -35.51 24.61
N THR A 394 -9.79 -35.78 23.31
CA THR A 394 -8.64 -36.40 22.67
C THR A 394 -8.26 -35.71 21.37
N ALA A 395 -6.96 -35.61 21.10
CA ALA A 395 -6.40 -35.12 19.86
C ALA A 395 -5.71 -36.25 19.08
N MET A 396 -5.58 -36.06 17.77
CA MET A 396 -4.84 -36.96 16.88
C MET A 396 -3.37 -37.03 17.29
N GLY A 397 -2.82 -38.25 17.33
CA GLY A 397 -1.43 -38.52 17.65
C GLY A 397 -0.64 -39.14 16.48
N ALA A 398 0.43 -39.85 16.85
CA ALA A 398 1.38 -40.46 15.92
C ALA A 398 0.71 -41.37 14.87
N ILE A 399 1.32 -41.41 13.68
CA ILE A 399 0.93 -42.34 12.64
C ILE A 399 1.21 -43.78 13.06
N GLN A 400 0.23 -44.64 12.85
CA GLN A 400 0.37 -46.08 12.97
C GLN A 400 0.44 -46.67 11.55
N LYS A 401 0.09 -47.94 11.36
CA LYS A 401 0.15 -48.56 10.02
C LYS A 401 -0.79 -47.88 9.00
N ASP A 402 -2.05 -47.72 9.37
CA ASP A 402 -3.12 -47.22 8.48
C ASP A 402 -4.18 -46.41 9.23
N PHE A 403 -3.83 -45.89 10.40
CA PHE A 403 -4.64 -44.98 11.20
C PHE A 403 -3.73 -44.09 12.07
N ARG A 404 -4.31 -43.11 12.76
CA ARG A 404 -3.62 -42.27 13.74
C ARG A 404 -4.05 -42.62 15.15
N SER A 405 -3.08 -42.67 16.07
CA SER A 405 -3.38 -42.86 17.50
C SER A 405 -4.13 -41.65 18.06
N SER A 406 -4.56 -41.75 19.32
CA SER A 406 -5.28 -40.69 20.02
C SER A 406 -4.64 -40.39 21.36
N CYS A 407 -4.49 -39.11 21.69
CA CYS A 407 -3.81 -38.62 22.89
C CYS A 407 -4.79 -37.80 23.72
N GLY A 408 -4.78 -37.98 25.05
CA GLY A 408 -5.64 -37.19 25.94
C GLY A 408 -5.24 -35.72 25.95
N ILE A 409 -6.21 -34.82 26.02
CA ILE A 409 -6.01 -33.37 26.14
C ILE A 409 -6.92 -32.78 27.23
N THR A 410 -6.58 -31.59 27.69
CA THR A 410 -7.38 -30.81 28.64
C THR A 410 -7.74 -29.47 28.01
N PHE A 411 -8.96 -29.01 28.29
CA PHE A 411 -9.42 -27.68 27.90
C PHE A 411 -9.31 -26.71 29.08
N GLU A 412 -8.63 -25.59 28.87
CA GLU A 412 -8.53 -24.48 29.81
C GLU A 412 -9.04 -23.21 29.11
N ALA A 413 -10.14 -22.64 29.61
CA ALA A 413 -10.77 -21.44 29.01
C ALA A 413 -10.97 -21.55 27.48
N ASN A 414 -11.47 -22.71 27.02
CA ASN A 414 -11.68 -23.04 25.59
C ASN A 414 -10.39 -23.13 24.75
N LYS A 415 -9.23 -23.27 25.38
CA LYS A 415 -7.93 -23.49 24.74
C LYS A 415 -7.33 -24.82 25.16
N ILE A 416 -6.38 -25.32 24.36
CA ILE A 416 -5.57 -26.49 24.68
C ILE A 416 -4.15 -26.02 24.96
N HIS A 417 -3.61 -26.40 26.10
CA HIS A 417 -2.23 -26.16 26.48
C HIS A 417 -1.51 -27.50 26.48
N THR A 418 -0.62 -27.73 25.51
CA THR A 418 0.01 -29.05 25.36
C THR A 418 1.36 -28.95 24.68
N GLU A 419 2.26 -29.86 25.04
CA GLU A 419 3.42 -30.16 24.20
C GLU A 419 2.97 -31.05 23.04
N VAL A 420 3.68 -31.00 21.92
CA VAL A 420 3.28 -31.68 20.67
C VAL A 420 4.41 -32.48 20.05
N ASP A 421 4.09 -33.24 19.00
CA ASP A 421 5.04 -33.82 18.05
C ASP A 421 6.03 -34.85 18.64
N ARG A 422 5.60 -35.55 19.70
CA ARG A 422 6.33 -36.70 20.29
C ARG A 422 5.37 -37.83 20.64
N GLU A 423 5.90 -39.05 20.73
CA GLU A 423 5.10 -40.24 21.07
C GLU A 423 4.28 -40.02 22.36
N GLY A 424 2.99 -40.35 22.30
CA GLY A 424 2.04 -40.14 23.40
C GLY A 424 1.45 -38.73 23.50
N LEU A 425 1.97 -37.75 22.75
CA LEU A 425 1.45 -36.39 22.67
C LEU A 425 0.63 -36.15 21.40
N PRO A 426 -0.19 -35.09 21.35
CA PRO A 426 -0.85 -34.66 20.11
C PRO A 426 0.16 -34.32 19.01
N TYR A 427 -0.16 -34.68 17.78
CA TYR A 427 0.62 -34.33 16.59
C TYR A 427 -0.10 -33.23 15.86
N GLN A 428 0.63 -32.16 15.54
CA GLN A 428 0.07 -31.03 14.81
C GLN A 428 0.29 -31.16 13.31
N MET A 429 -0.74 -30.80 12.55
CA MET A 429 -0.70 -30.80 11.10
C MET A 429 -0.44 -29.38 10.64
N ILE A 430 0.58 -29.19 9.82
CA ILE A 430 0.78 -27.94 9.09
C ILE A 430 -0.15 -27.94 7.88
N LEU A 431 -1.00 -26.92 7.80
CA LEU A 431 -1.91 -26.76 6.68
C LEU A 431 -1.15 -26.19 5.47
N GLY A 432 -1.20 -26.86 4.33
CA GLY A 432 -0.68 -26.38 3.05
C GLY A 432 -1.75 -26.44 1.96
N GLY A 433 -1.37 -26.29 0.70
CA GLY A 433 -2.29 -26.35 -0.44
C GLY A 433 -3.18 -25.11 -0.60
N THR A 434 -4.38 -25.28 -1.16
CA THR A 434 -5.34 -24.18 -1.43
C THR A 434 -6.74 -24.56 -1.00
N GLU A 435 -7.68 -23.60 -0.99
CA GLU A 435 -9.07 -23.86 -0.68
C GLU A 435 -9.65 -24.97 -1.57
N GLY A 436 -10.26 -25.99 -0.94
CA GLY A 436 -10.77 -27.19 -1.63
C GLY A 436 -9.71 -28.25 -1.96
N ALA A 437 -8.43 -27.94 -1.81
CA ALA A 437 -7.30 -28.85 -2.05
C ALA A 437 -6.19 -28.65 -1.02
N TYR A 438 -6.56 -28.63 0.28
CA TYR A 438 -5.60 -28.46 1.37
C TYR A 438 -4.75 -29.71 1.55
N THR A 439 -3.50 -29.52 1.98
CA THR A 439 -2.63 -30.59 2.45
C THR A 439 -2.47 -30.49 3.97
N LEU A 440 -2.29 -31.63 4.64
CA LEU A 440 -2.10 -31.70 6.09
C LEU A 440 -0.79 -32.42 6.37
N TYR A 441 0.28 -31.66 6.58
CA TYR A 441 1.63 -32.18 6.75
C TYR A 441 1.97 -32.43 8.22
N ASP A 442 2.38 -33.64 8.53
CA ASP A 442 2.91 -34.02 9.83
C ASP A 442 4.44 -33.83 9.82
N ALA A 443 4.90 -32.76 10.49
CA ALA A 443 6.32 -32.44 10.60
C ALA A 443 7.14 -33.48 11.37
N ALA A 444 6.54 -34.11 12.39
CA ALA A 444 7.22 -35.09 13.23
C ALA A 444 7.44 -36.42 12.50
N SER A 445 6.49 -36.79 11.64
CA SER A 445 6.55 -38.03 10.85
C SER A 445 7.02 -37.79 9.41
N GLN A 446 7.23 -36.54 9.00
CA GLN A 446 7.64 -36.10 7.67
C GLN A 446 6.75 -36.62 6.52
N VAL A 447 5.43 -36.64 6.73
CA VAL A 447 4.46 -37.17 5.76
C VAL A 447 3.20 -36.32 5.71
N TYR A 448 2.53 -36.31 4.55
CA TYR A 448 1.19 -35.76 4.40
C TYR A 448 0.13 -36.79 4.77
N LEU A 449 -0.93 -36.36 5.47
CA LEU A 449 -2.11 -37.19 5.65
C LEU A 449 -2.70 -37.57 4.31
N SER A 450 -2.92 -38.86 4.08
CA SER A 450 -3.46 -39.37 2.83
C SER A 450 -4.43 -40.53 3.02
N LEU A 451 -5.28 -40.73 2.02
CA LEU A 451 -6.15 -41.88 1.90
C LEU A 451 -5.96 -42.49 0.52
N THR A 452 -5.39 -43.70 0.47
CA THR A 452 -4.98 -44.37 -0.78
C THR A 452 -6.02 -45.37 -1.29
N SER A 453 -7.05 -45.65 -0.51
CA SER A 453 -8.13 -46.61 -0.82
C SER A 453 -9.44 -46.18 -0.18
N ASN A 454 -10.56 -46.66 -0.73
CA ASN A 454 -11.89 -46.40 -0.18
C ASN A 454 -12.18 -47.25 1.07
N ASP A 455 -11.28 -47.25 2.05
CA ASP A 455 -11.32 -48.03 3.30
C ASP A 455 -11.27 -47.12 4.55
N ASN A 456 -11.50 -47.70 5.73
CA ASN A 456 -11.43 -46.98 7.00
C ASN A 456 -9.99 -46.77 7.46
N LYS A 457 -9.22 -45.99 6.69
CA LYS A 457 -7.77 -45.79 6.85
C LYS A 457 -7.39 -44.32 6.88
N LEU A 458 -6.16 -44.04 7.31
CA LEU A 458 -5.50 -42.75 7.22
C LEU A 458 -3.97 -42.99 7.23
N HIS A 459 -3.35 -42.79 6.08
CA HIS A 459 -1.94 -43.07 5.82
C HIS A 459 -1.09 -41.80 5.83
N GLY A 460 0.22 -41.98 5.69
CA GLY A 460 1.20 -40.96 5.39
C GLY A 460 1.66 -41.11 3.95
N ALA A 461 1.75 -40.02 3.21
CA ALA A 461 2.35 -39.97 1.88
C ALA A 461 3.57 -39.05 1.88
N GLU A 462 4.60 -39.40 1.11
CA GLU A 462 5.82 -38.59 0.96
C GLU A 462 5.63 -37.42 -0.03
N SER A 463 4.54 -37.43 -0.82
CA SER A 463 4.23 -36.38 -1.78
C SER A 463 2.74 -36.02 -1.82
N THR A 464 2.45 -34.85 -2.36
CA THR A 464 1.11 -34.24 -2.45
C THR A 464 0.48 -34.31 -3.83
N GLU A 465 1.16 -34.90 -4.82
CA GLU A 465 0.79 -34.83 -6.25
C GLU A 465 -0.46 -35.65 -6.64
N SER A 466 -1.24 -36.15 -5.67
CA SER A 466 -2.50 -36.84 -5.94
C SER A 466 -3.61 -36.40 -5.00
N ASP A 467 -4.84 -36.45 -5.49
CA ASP A 467 -6.08 -36.20 -4.73
C ASP A 467 -6.18 -37.05 -3.44
N ASN A 468 -5.38 -38.12 -3.33
CA ASN A 468 -5.29 -38.95 -2.13
C ASN A 468 -4.73 -38.19 -0.91
N ALA A 469 -3.87 -37.18 -1.12
CA ALA A 469 -3.25 -36.38 -0.05
C ALA A 469 -3.87 -34.98 0.09
N GLN A 470 -4.94 -34.70 -0.65
CA GLN A 470 -5.64 -33.41 -0.65
C GLN A 470 -7.00 -33.52 0.02
N TRP A 471 -7.40 -32.44 0.69
CA TRP A 471 -8.57 -32.39 1.56
C TRP A 471 -9.41 -31.14 1.32
N THR A 472 -10.72 -31.34 1.23
CA THR A 472 -11.71 -30.27 1.35
C THR A 472 -12.09 -30.14 2.82
N ILE A 473 -11.89 -28.94 3.40
CA ILE A 473 -12.18 -28.68 4.82
C ILE A 473 -13.35 -27.68 4.91
N THR A 474 -14.40 -28.05 5.64
CA THR A 474 -15.48 -27.11 6.01
C THR A 474 -15.65 -27.06 7.52
N VAL A 475 -16.09 -25.92 8.05
CA VAL A 475 -16.33 -25.73 9.49
C VAL A 475 -17.74 -25.19 9.69
N SER A 476 -18.53 -25.86 10.54
CA SER A 476 -19.90 -25.47 10.86
C SER A 476 -20.18 -25.75 12.34
N GLY A 477 -20.70 -24.74 13.06
CA GLY A 477 -20.94 -24.87 14.50
C GLY A 477 -19.69 -25.21 15.32
N GLY A 478 -18.51 -24.87 14.81
CA GLY A 478 -17.21 -25.21 15.41
C GLY A 478 -16.75 -26.66 15.22
N GLN A 479 -17.49 -27.50 14.50
CA GLN A 479 -17.05 -28.82 14.04
C GLN A 479 -16.48 -28.73 12.64
N ALA A 480 -15.44 -29.52 12.36
CA ALA A 480 -14.77 -29.58 11.08
C ALA A 480 -15.10 -30.88 10.32
N SER A 481 -15.37 -30.75 9.02
CA SER A 481 -15.41 -31.87 8.09
C SER A 481 -14.16 -31.83 7.22
N VAL A 482 -13.24 -32.77 7.44
CA VAL A 482 -12.00 -32.91 6.65
C VAL A 482 -12.19 -34.06 5.66
N GLN A 483 -12.72 -33.74 4.48
CA GLN A 483 -13.09 -34.69 3.42
C GLN A 483 -11.94 -34.94 2.46
N ASN A 484 -11.69 -36.21 2.10
CA ASN A 484 -10.65 -36.54 1.13
C ASN A 484 -11.11 -36.23 -0.31
N ASN A 485 -10.22 -35.71 -1.15
CA ASN A 485 -10.57 -35.32 -2.52
C ASN A 485 -10.70 -36.52 -3.48
N ALA A 486 -9.90 -37.57 -3.31
CA ALA A 486 -10.03 -38.79 -4.11
C ALA A 486 -11.26 -39.63 -3.71
N TYR A 487 -11.54 -39.70 -2.41
CA TYR A 487 -12.64 -40.48 -1.84
C TYR A 487 -13.63 -39.57 -1.10
N LYS A 488 -14.40 -38.79 -1.87
CA LYS A 488 -15.31 -37.72 -1.38
C LYS A 488 -16.39 -38.16 -0.40
N ASN A 489 -16.65 -39.46 -0.24
CA ASN A 489 -17.58 -39.97 0.76
C ASN A 489 -16.90 -40.29 2.10
N ARG A 490 -15.65 -39.90 2.31
CA ARG A 490 -14.89 -40.20 3.53
C ARG A 490 -14.31 -38.93 4.15
N THR A 491 -14.48 -38.80 5.46
CA THR A 491 -13.96 -37.70 6.27
C THR A 491 -13.17 -38.23 7.46
N ILE A 492 -12.18 -37.47 7.93
CA ILE A 492 -11.45 -37.81 9.17
C ILE A 492 -12.42 -37.72 10.36
N GLN A 493 -12.54 -38.81 11.12
CA GLN A 493 -13.41 -38.91 12.30
C GLN A 493 -12.71 -39.74 13.41
N TYR A 494 -13.21 -39.65 14.64
CA TYR A 494 -12.68 -40.40 15.79
C TYR A 494 -13.56 -41.61 16.14
N ASN A 495 -12.94 -42.79 16.21
CA ASN A 495 -13.61 -44.04 16.60
C ASN A 495 -13.40 -44.33 18.10
N ALA A 496 -14.47 -44.19 18.88
CA ALA A 496 -14.42 -44.40 20.34
C ALA A 496 -14.42 -45.88 20.75
N SER A 497 -14.93 -46.79 19.91
CA SER A 497 -14.96 -48.24 20.18
C SER A 497 -13.60 -48.90 19.98
N SER A 498 -12.77 -48.32 19.12
CA SER A 498 -11.38 -48.69 18.90
C SER A 498 -10.58 -47.40 18.79
N PRO A 499 -10.18 -46.78 19.92
CA PRO A 499 -9.61 -45.43 20.00
C PRO A 499 -8.57 -45.12 18.91
N ARG A 500 -8.99 -44.40 17.86
CA ARG A 500 -8.16 -43.95 16.74
C ARG A 500 -8.84 -42.90 15.89
N PHE A 501 -8.04 -42.14 15.16
CA PHE A 501 -8.51 -41.31 14.05
C PHE A 501 -8.25 -42.01 12.71
N ALA A 502 -9.26 -42.06 11.85
CA ALA A 502 -9.17 -42.57 10.49
C ALA A 502 -10.28 -41.94 9.62
N CYS A 503 -10.32 -42.27 8.32
CA CYS A 503 -11.37 -41.77 7.43
C CYS A 503 -12.61 -42.68 7.42
N TYR A 504 -13.80 -42.12 7.67
CA TYR A 504 -15.06 -42.87 7.72
C TYR A 504 -16.12 -42.23 6.86
N LYS A 505 -17.13 -43.02 6.46
CA LYS A 505 -18.30 -42.52 5.74
C LYS A 505 -19.28 -41.79 6.65
N SER A 506 -19.49 -42.34 7.85
CA SER A 506 -20.40 -41.82 8.87
C SER A 506 -20.28 -42.63 10.17
N GLY A 507 -20.95 -42.17 11.23
CA GLY A 507 -21.19 -42.97 12.44
C GLY A 507 -20.04 -43.01 13.44
N GLN A 508 -18.96 -42.27 13.20
CA GLN A 508 -17.91 -42.03 14.20
C GLN A 508 -18.06 -40.62 14.78
N GLN A 509 -17.28 -40.29 15.80
CA GLN A 509 -17.37 -38.99 16.47
C GLN A 509 -16.78 -37.89 15.56
N PRO A 510 -17.44 -36.71 15.49
CA PRO A 510 -16.95 -35.59 14.71
C PRO A 510 -15.63 -35.06 15.29
N VAL A 511 -14.92 -34.29 14.46
CA VAL A 511 -13.69 -33.62 14.86
C VAL A 511 -13.86 -32.10 14.77
N SER A 512 -13.00 -31.39 15.49
CA SER A 512 -12.86 -29.94 15.48
C SER A 512 -11.39 -29.61 15.24
N LEU A 513 -11.11 -28.46 14.63
CA LEU A 513 -9.75 -27.97 14.42
C LEU A 513 -9.38 -26.96 15.50
N TYR A 514 -8.14 -27.04 15.98
CA TYR A 514 -7.57 -26.11 16.94
C TYR A 514 -6.27 -25.54 16.39
N VAL A 515 -6.22 -24.22 16.15
CA VAL A 515 -5.06 -23.54 15.56
C VAL A 515 -4.09 -23.10 16.65
N ASN A 516 -2.80 -23.27 16.39
CA ASN A 516 -1.73 -22.80 17.26
C ASN A 516 -1.70 -21.27 17.31
N THR A 517 -1.61 -20.72 18.51
CA THR A 517 -1.58 -19.27 18.78
C THR A 517 -0.35 -18.85 19.56
N THR A 518 0.57 -19.78 19.82
CA THR A 518 1.88 -19.49 20.39
C THR A 518 2.59 -18.56 19.42
N SER A 519 2.64 -17.26 19.73
CA SER A 519 3.39 -16.30 18.92
C SER A 519 4.82 -16.81 18.83
N GLY A 520 5.33 -16.99 17.60
CA GLY A 520 6.65 -17.54 17.33
C GLY A 520 7.70 -16.97 18.27
N SER A 521 8.62 -17.82 18.68
CA SER A 521 9.72 -17.64 19.64
C SER A 521 10.62 -16.41 19.40
N GLY A 522 10.06 -15.21 19.43
CA GLY A 522 10.77 -13.95 19.53
C GLY A 522 10.84 -13.57 21.00
N ILE A 523 12.05 -13.43 21.53
CA ILE A 523 12.27 -12.70 22.78
C ILE A 523 11.66 -11.30 22.56
N PRO A 524 10.61 -10.89 23.29
CA PRO A 524 10.01 -9.59 23.06
C PRO A 524 11.07 -8.52 23.34
N ASN A 525 11.32 -7.65 22.35
CA ASN A 525 12.02 -6.39 22.59
C ASN A 525 11.08 -5.51 23.41
N ILE A 526 11.20 -5.56 24.73
CA ILE A 526 10.52 -4.59 25.59
C ILE A 526 11.34 -3.31 25.52
N THR A 527 10.88 -2.32 24.73
CA THR A 527 11.28 -0.94 24.97
C THR A 527 10.66 -0.54 26.29
N ALA A 528 11.49 -0.36 27.30
CA ALA A 528 11.03 -0.08 28.64
C ALA A 528 10.51 1.36 28.73
N THR A 529 9.24 1.57 28.40
CA THR A 529 8.56 2.87 28.49
C THR A 529 7.83 2.99 29.83
N GLY A 530 8.20 3.99 30.62
CA GLY A 530 7.48 4.41 31.83
C GLY A 530 8.33 4.55 33.10
N ASP A 531 7.89 5.41 34.03
CA ASP A 531 8.52 5.77 35.30
C ASP A 531 8.52 4.66 36.38
N SER A 532 8.12 3.43 36.05
CA SER A 532 8.08 2.34 37.04
C SER A 532 9.48 1.80 37.33
N LEU A 533 9.79 1.58 38.61
CA LEU A 533 11.03 0.94 39.04
C LEU A 533 10.96 -0.59 38.87
N VAL A 534 12.07 -1.21 38.45
CA VAL A 534 12.17 -2.64 38.15
C VAL A 534 13.46 -3.26 38.68
N ASP A 535 13.40 -4.56 38.98
CA ASP A 535 14.56 -5.41 39.25
C ASP A 535 14.94 -6.19 37.97
N VAL A 536 16.24 -6.39 37.77
CA VAL A 536 16.82 -7.09 36.62
C VAL A 536 17.62 -8.28 37.13
N TYR A 537 17.32 -9.49 36.64
CA TYR A 537 18.02 -10.71 37.01
C TYR A 537 18.74 -11.35 35.81
N THR A 538 19.78 -12.14 36.05
CA THR A 538 20.30 -13.09 35.06
C THR A 538 19.32 -14.26 34.90
N LEU A 539 19.49 -15.07 33.85
CA LEU A 539 18.70 -16.30 33.66
C LEU A 539 18.82 -17.29 34.82
N ASN A 540 19.92 -17.24 35.57
CA ASN A 540 20.16 -18.11 36.73
C ASN A 540 19.58 -17.53 38.03
N GLY A 541 18.77 -16.47 37.95
CA GLY A 541 18.10 -15.84 39.10
C GLY A 541 18.98 -14.91 39.92
N GLN A 542 20.16 -14.53 39.45
CA GLN A 542 21.02 -13.58 40.17
C GLN A 542 20.57 -12.14 39.90
N LEU A 543 20.37 -11.35 40.95
CA LEU A 543 20.02 -9.94 40.83
C LEU A 543 21.20 -9.13 40.26
N VAL A 544 20.96 -8.38 39.17
CA VAL A 544 21.95 -7.58 38.43
C VAL A 544 21.73 -6.09 38.66
N ARG A 545 20.47 -5.65 38.72
CA ARG A 545 20.09 -4.28 39.09
C ARG A 545 18.82 -4.32 39.93
N GLN A 546 18.71 -3.42 40.89
CA GLN A 546 17.57 -3.32 41.78
C GLN A 546 16.94 -1.93 41.68
N ASN A 547 15.61 -1.88 41.63
CA ASN A 547 14.82 -0.66 41.75
C ASN A 547 15.26 0.47 40.78
N VAL A 548 15.57 0.10 39.54
CA VAL A 548 16.00 1.05 38.49
C VAL A 548 14.82 1.46 37.61
N GLN A 549 14.85 2.69 37.08
CA GLN A 549 13.85 3.08 36.09
C GLN A 549 13.86 2.12 34.91
N ALA A 550 12.67 1.68 34.49
CA ALA A 550 12.49 0.76 33.38
C ALA A 550 13.32 1.20 32.14
N SER A 551 13.27 2.49 31.78
CA SER A 551 14.01 3.09 30.65
C SER A 551 15.54 2.99 30.74
N GLN A 552 16.08 2.73 31.93
CA GLN A 552 17.53 2.58 32.20
C GLN A 552 17.91 1.13 32.50
N ALA A 553 16.94 0.23 32.68
CA ALA A 553 17.16 -1.12 33.20
C ALA A 553 18.13 -1.97 32.36
N LEU A 554 18.19 -1.71 31.05
CA LEU A 554 18.99 -2.47 30.09
C LEU A 554 20.24 -1.72 29.60
N LYS A 555 20.39 -0.43 29.95
CA LYS A 555 21.52 0.37 29.47
C LYS A 555 22.83 -0.13 30.08
N GLU A 556 23.86 -0.20 29.22
CA GLU A 556 25.23 -0.56 29.59
C GLU A 556 25.40 -1.97 30.20
N LEU A 557 24.37 -2.81 30.16
CA LEU A 557 24.53 -4.22 30.47
C LEU A 557 25.37 -4.92 29.39
N LYS A 558 26.11 -5.95 29.78
CA LYS A 558 26.80 -6.81 28.81
C LYS A 558 25.78 -7.47 27.90
N LYS A 559 26.16 -7.72 26.64
CA LYS A 559 25.35 -8.47 25.69
C LYS A 559 24.97 -9.83 26.30
N GLY A 560 23.68 -10.16 26.30
CA GLY A 560 23.18 -11.33 27.02
C GLY A 560 21.68 -11.25 27.34
N MET A 561 21.18 -12.28 28.03
CA MET A 561 19.76 -12.45 28.34
C MET A 561 19.47 -12.21 29.83
N TYR A 562 18.43 -11.43 30.11
CA TYR A 562 18.04 -10.99 31.45
C TYR A 562 16.56 -11.21 31.69
N VAL A 563 16.13 -11.20 32.96
CA VAL A 563 14.73 -11.30 33.37
C VAL A 563 14.31 -10.01 34.07
N ILE A 564 13.24 -9.37 33.59
CA ILE A 564 12.64 -8.16 34.16
C ILE A 564 11.15 -8.39 34.34
N LYS A 565 10.62 -8.22 35.56
CA LYS A 565 9.19 -8.47 35.87
C LYS A 565 8.69 -9.84 35.35
N GLY A 566 9.55 -10.87 35.39
CA GLY A 566 9.23 -12.22 34.90
C GLY A 566 9.40 -12.44 33.39
N ASN A 567 9.74 -11.41 32.60
CA ASN A 567 9.93 -11.50 31.16
C ASN A 567 11.42 -11.62 30.79
N LYS A 568 11.75 -12.53 29.86
CA LYS A 568 13.09 -12.64 29.28
C LYS A 568 13.31 -11.51 28.27
N VAL A 569 14.44 -10.81 28.36
CA VAL A 569 14.82 -9.69 27.50
C VAL A 569 16.28 -9.85 27.02
N LEU A 570 16.55 -9.52 25.76
CA LEU A 570 17.87 -9.60 25.14
C LEU A 570 18.54 -8.21 25.06
N VAL A 571 19.76 -8.10 25.56
CA VAL A 571 20.64 -6.93 25.37
C VAL A 571 21.61 -7.23 24.22
N LYS A 572 21.54 -6.45 23.13
CA LYS A 572 22.24 -6.69 21.85
C LYS A 572 23.62 -6.06 21.75
#